data_AF-A0A177MBA4-F1
#
_entry.id   AF-A0A177MBA4-F1
#
_cell.length_a   1.000
_cell.length_b   1.000
_cell.length_c   1.000
_cell.angle_alpha   90.00
_cell.angle_beta   90.00
_cell.angle_gamma   90.00
#
_symmetry.space_group_name_H-M   'P 1'
#
loop_
_entity.id
_entity.type
_entity.pdbx_description
1 polymer ?
#
loop_
_entity_poly.entity_id
_entity_poly.type
_entity_poly.pdbx_seq_one_letter_code
_entity_poly.pdbx_strand_id
1 'polypeptide(L)'
;FLSALFACRQISVISKSGSIDVETDHILAFNPVTITPIQDWNGITSITLHDVDMDMGKITTTLKRLVRGFPIPVLFNDQLLERSCALDCGLTFVETKIGAIYLHGMDQPNGAQYEFDIYLQGLPIYSSHSYTSHRHIIHLDSSRFHARLPDRDKLVDEADVIKRVKAVLAQTIEQRFIQMKASLSAEAFVGFYDMLRHWELLKLLNDVPVVPPEALREIIAYPVCDTEVFDNFEQQPDKAMTRAKIMARGIVSIDDDIKQDGAGRYLFARNRDYLLYHGTLDKGHWLHSIVRHLNDEELVIETVNESHQAQFQGDWCWVSVRFCDAYRIRLGQDIVEISDEACYQGQENADDIIVPKGDCSAQVLQQMASFRSEYDEFQESTFESDSDAFIAFVVANTASDPANAMQRLLPNFCGCPALYGKAFVVELDQQGKPASVMAYPAKSSQKQISETSMDC
;
A
#
# COMPACT_ATOMS: atom_id res chain seq x y z
N PHE A 1 -33.53 16.57 33.39
CA PHE A 1 -34.80 16.51 34.13
C PHE A 1 -35.98 16.57 33.18
N LEU A 2 -36.19 17.64 32.40
CA LEU A 2 -37.31 17.73 31.45
C LEU A 2 -37.38 16.55 30.46
N SER A 3 -36.24 16.10 29.94
CA SER A 3 -36.18 14.90 29.07
C SER A 3 -36.75 13.64 29.72
N ALA A 4 -36.64 13.50 31.06
CA ALA A 4 -37.17 12.34 31.78
C ALA A 4 -38.70 12.36 31.87
N LEU A 5 -39.33 13.54 31.85
CA LEU A 5 -40.78 13.68 31.87
C LEU A 5 -41.43 13.11 30.61
N PHE A 6 -40.72 13.16 29.47
CA PHE A 6 -41.17 12.59 28.21
C PHE A 6 -40.88 11.08 28.08
N ALA A 7 -40.12 10.49 29.00
CA ALA A 7 -39.66 9.11 28.93
C ALA A 7 -40.43 8.15 29.86
N CYS A 8 -41.32 8.66 30.71
CA CYS A 8 -42.04 7.88 31.72
C CYS A 8 -43.44 8.44 31.96
N ARG A 9 -44.35 7.63 32.54
CA ARG A 9 -45.71 8.09 32.91
C ARG A 9 -45.77 8.71 34.30
N GLN A 10 -44.90 8.25 35.19
CA GLN A 10 -44.81 8.75 36.55
C GLN A 10 -43.33 8.88 36.94
N ILE A 11 -43.00 9.97 37.62
CA ILE A 11 -41.65 10.26 38.08
C ILE A 11 -41.64 10.48 39.59
N SER A 12 -40.73 9.82 40.28
CA SER A 12 -40.46 10.06 41.69
C SER A 12 -39.05 10.62 41.85
N VAL A 13 -38.89 11.71 42.60
CA VAL A 13 -37.59 12.30 42.91
C VAL A 13 -37.47 12.49 44.41
N ILE A 14 -36.34 12.06 44.97
CA ILE A 14 -36.00 12.21 46.39
C ILE A 14 -34.66 12.93 46.45
N SER A 15 -34.62 14.14 47.00
CA SER A 15 -33.39 14.92 47.09
C SER A 15 -33.43 15.91 48.25
N LYS A 16 -32.36 15.95 49.07
CA LYS A 16 -32.08 16.90 50.16
C LYS A 16 -33.29 17.42 50.94
N SER A 17 -34.02 18.38 50.39
CA SER A 17 -35.12 19.11 51.03
C SER A 17 -36.51 18.56 50.77
N GLY A 18 -36.70 17.58 49.87
CA GLY A 18 -38.02 17.01 49.64
C GLY A 18 -38.10 15.89 48.62
N SER A 19 -39.29 15.30 48.55
CA SER A 19 -39.68 14.29 47.58
C SER A 19 -40.90 14.73 46.79
N ILE A 20 -40.94 14.33 45.52
CA ILE A 20 -42.13 14.38 44.67
C ILE A 20 -42.40 12.97 44.14
N ASP A 21 -43.67 12.67 43.94
CA ASP A 21 -44.13 11.47 43.25
C ASP A 21 -45.40 11.84 42.49
N VAL A 22 -45.32 11.92 41.17
CA VAL A 22 -46.37 12.54 40.36
C VAL A 22 -46.38 12.01 38.92
N GLU A 23 -47.58 11.95 38.33
CA GLU A 23 -47.77 11.69 36.91
C GLU A 23 -47.13 12.79 36.05
N THR A 24 -46.39 12.42 35.02
CA THR A 24 -45.64 13.38 34.19
C THR A 24 -46.58 14.33 33.44
N ASP A 25 -47.77 13.87 33.04
CA ASP A 25 -48.81 14.69 32.41
C ASP A 25 -49.26 15.86 33.30
N HIS A 26 -49.30 15.67 34.63
CA HIS A 26 -49.61 16.76 35.55
C HIS A 26 -48.53 17.84 35.54
N ILE A 27 -47.24 17.45 35.48
CA ILE A 27 -46.13 18.40 35.38
C ILE A 27 -46.19 19.12 34.02
N LEU A 28 -46.41 18.39 32.93
CA LEU A 28 -46.46 18.94 31.57
C LEU A 28 -47.68 19.86 31.36
N ALA A 29 -48.77 19.63 32.07
CA ALA A 29 -49.95 20.51 32.13
C ALA A 29 -49.76 21.74 33.05
N PHE A 30 -48.59 21.93 33.65
CA PHE A 30 -48.28 23.00 34.60
C PHE A 30 -49.14 22.96 35.87
N ASN A 31 -49.63 21.79 36.28
CA ASN A 31 -50.35 21.65 37.54
C ASN A 31 -49.39 21.83 38.73
N PRO A 32 -49.85 22.41 39.86
CA PRO A 32 -49.04 22.51 41.07
C PRO A 32 -48.59 21.13 41.57
N VAL A 33 -47.28 20.98 41.83
CA VAL A 33 -46.70 19.76 42.40
C VAL A 33 -46.44 19.97 43.88
N THR A 34 -47.05 19.13 44.72
CA THR A 34 -46.80 19.13 46.17
C THR A 34 -45.44 18.49 46.46
N ILE A 35 -44.57 19.23 47.17
CA ILE A 35 -43.27 18.72 47.62
C ILE A 35 -43.42 18.27 49.08
N THR A 36 -43.14 16.99 49.34
CA THR A 36 -43.14 16.44 50.70
C THR A 36 -41.75 16.61 51.33
N PRO A 37 -41.60 17.27 52.49
CA PRO A 37 -40.31 17.42 53.14
C PRO A 37 -39.71 16.07 53.58
N ILE A 38 -38.40 15.91 53.41
CA ILE A 38 -37.64 14.77 53.93
C ILE A 38 -36.86 15.23 55.16
N GLN A 39 -36.98 14.49 56.27
CA GLN A 39 -36.28 14.81 57.52
C GLN A 39 -34.87 14.24 57.57
N ASP A 40 -34.68 12.99 57.13
CA ASP A 40 -33.40 12.27 57.22
C ASP A 40 -32.88 11.90 55.83
N TRP A 41 -32.32 12.89 55.12
CA TRP A 41 -31.72 12.66 53.81
C TRP A 41 -30.37 11.96 53.92
N ASN A 42 -30.22 10.83 53.22
CA ASN A 42 -29.02 9.98 53.24
C ASN A 42 -27.86 10.48 52.35
N GLY A 43 -27.94 11.70 51.82
CA GLY A 43 -26.92 12.27 50.92
C GLY A 43 -27.05 11.86 49.45
N ILE A 44 -28.07 11.05 49.10
CA ILE A 44 -28.25 10.52 47.73
C ILE A 44 -29.49 11.15 47.10
N THR A 45 -29.33 11.73 45.91
CA THR A 45 -30.48 12.09 45.07
C THR A 45 -30.93 10.86 44.28
N SER A 46 -32.17 10.42 44.48
CA SER A 46 -32.77 9.33 43.72
C SER A 46 -33.80 9.88 42.74
N ILE A 47 -33.79 9.38 41.51
CA ILE A 47 -34.78 9.65 40.48
C ILE A 47 -35.27 8.30 39.98
N THR A 48 -36.57 8.05 40.12
CA THR A 48 -37.23 6.82 39.67
C THR A 48 -38.21 7.17 38.56
N LEU A 49 -38.06 6.51 37.42
CA LEU A 49 -38.93 6.65 36.25
C LEU A 49 -39.78 5.39 36.15
N HIS A 50 -41.10 5.54 36.26
CA HIS A 50 -42.05 4.42 36.21
C HIS A 50 -42.67 4.31 34.81
N ASP A 51 -42.95 3.08 34.38
CA ASP A 51 -43.50 2.78 33.05
C ASP A 51 -42.67 3.37 31.90
N VAL A 52 -41.35 3.18 31.95
CA VAL A 52 -40.44 3.55 30.86
C VAL A 52 -40.58 2.54 29.72
N ASP A 53 -41.13 2.98 28.59
CA ASP A 53 -41.24 2.17 27.38
C ASP A 53 -39.96 2.30 26.52
N MET A 54 -38.88 1.67 27.00
CA MET A 54 -37.59 1.65 26.30
C MET A 54 -36.99 0.25 26.29
N ASP A 55 -36.47 -0.15 25.12
CA ASP A 55 -35.76 -1.42 24.97
C ASP A 55 -34.45 -1.44 25.80
N MET A 56 -34.31 -2.46 26.67
CA MET A 56 -33.16 -2.61 27.56
C MET A 56 -31.83 -2.78 26.81
N GLY A 57 -31.84 -3.40 25.63
CA GLY A 57 -30.67 -3.53 24.77
C GLY A 57 -30.17 -2.18 24.26
N LYS A 58 -31.11 -1.32 23.81
CA LYS A 58 -30.81 0.06 23.39
C LYS A 58 -30.30 0.91 24.54
N ILE A 59 -30.88 0.80 25.74
CA ILE A 59 -30.40 1.51 26.94
C ILE A 59 -28.96 1.11 27.23
N THR A 60 -28.70 -0.19 27.30
CA THR A 60 -27.36 -0.72 27.60
C THR A 60 -26.32 -0.23 26.60
N THR A 61 -26.64 -0.28 25.31
CA THR A 61 -25.74 0.17 24.23
C THR A 61 -25.48 1.67 24.30
N THR A 62 -26.53 2.46 24.57
CA THR A 62 -26.44 3.91 24.67
C THR A 62 -25.62 4.34 25.88
N LEU A 63 -25.85 3.74 27.05
CA LEU A 63 -25.09 4.03 28.26
C LEU A 63 -23.60 3.70 28.08
N LYS A 64 -23.29 2.51 27.57
CA LYS A 64 -21.89 2.11 27.28
C LYS A 64 -21.18 3.13 26.38
N ARG A 65 -21.87 3.69 25.39
CA ARG A 65 -21.32 4.74 24.52
C ARG A 65 -21.11 6.06 25.25
N LEU A 66 -22.09 6.50 26.05
CA LEU A 66 -22.07 7.81 26.71
C LEU A 66 -21.07 7.90 27.86
N VAL A 67 -20.88 6.80 28.61
CA VAL A 67 -20.05 6.81 29.82
C VAL A 67 -18.54 6.72 29.56
N ARG A 68 -18.11 6.48 28.31
CA ARG A 68 -16.70 6.26 27.96
C ARG A 68 -15.77 7.34 28.52
N GLY A 69 -16.19 8.59 28.52
CA GLY A 69 -15.40 9.73 29.00
C GLY A 69 -15.80 10.25 30.39
N PHE A 70 -16.74 9.63 31.09
CA PHE A 70 -17.27 10.19 32.34
C PHE A 70 -16.21 10.33 33.43
N PRO A 71 -16.21 11.44 34.19
CA PRO A 71 -15.22 11.67 35.24
C PRO A 71 -15.49 10.87 36.53
N ILE A 72 -16.64 10.21 36.63
CA ILE A 72 -17.04 9.42 37.80
C ILE A 72 -17.49 8.02 37.37
N PRO A 73 -17.33 7.01 38.25
CA PRO A 73 -17.88 5.68 38.02
C PRO A 73 -19.38 5.69 37.76
N VAL A 74 -19.83 4.91 36.78
CA VAL A 74 -21.25 4.72 36.46
C VAL A 74 -21.56 3.24 36.55
N LEU A 75 -22.55 2.88 37.37
CA LEU A 75 -23.05 1.53 37.49
C LEU A 75 -24.38 1.38 36.75
N PHE A 76 -24.56 0.27 36.05
CA PHE A 76 -25.82 -0.12 35.46
C PHE A 76 -26.12 -1.56 35.88
N ASN A 77 -27.23 -1.77 36.60
CA ASN A 77 -27.56 -3.06 37.23
C ASN A 77 -26.38 -3.63 38.05
N ASP A 78 -25.81 -2.79 38.93
CA ASP A 78 -24.64 -3.09 39.79
C ASP A 78 -23.35 -3.44 39.04
N GLN A 79 -23.34 -3.36 37.71
CA GLN A 79 -22.13 -3.54 36.91
C GLN A 79 -21.48 -2.20 36.60
N LEU A 80 -20.20 -2.08 36.93
CA LEU A 80 -19.38 -0.92 36.57
C LEU A 80 -19.24 -0.86 35.04
N LEU A 81 -19.66 0.25 34.45
CA LEU A 81 -19.50 0.50 33.02
C LEU A 81 -18.08 0.98 32.71
N GLU A 82 -17.55 0.54 31.58
CA GLU A 82 -16.20 0.87 31.13
C GLU A 82 -16.08 2.35 30.73
N ARG A 83 -15.04 3.01 31.25
CA ARG A 83 -14.73 4.42 30.99
C ARG A 83 -13.38 4.56 30.26
N SER A 84 -13.25 3.86 29.14
CA SER A 84 -11.99 3.73 28.38
C SER A 84 -11.42 5.04 27.85
N CYS A 85 -12.20 6.11 27.85
CA CYS A 85 -11.77 7.45 27.43
C CYS A 85 -11.74 8.46 28.57
N ALA A 86 -11.96 8.08 29.83
CA ALA A 86 -11.91 9.02 30.95
C ALA A 86 -10.49 9.48 31.26
N LEU A 87 -10.35 10.64 31.90
CA LEU A 87 -9.03 11.20 32.25
C LEU A 87 -8.23 10.31 33.21
N ASP A 88 -8.91 9.46 34.00
CA ASP A 88 -8.34 8.53 34.96
C ASP A 88 -8.25 7.09 34.42
N CYS A 89 -8.39 6.85 33.10
CA CYS A 89 -8.38 5.51 32.51
C CYS A 89 -6.97 4.88 32.38
N GLY A 90 -5.92 5.58 32.83
CA GLY A 90 -4.52 5.13 32.75
C GLY A 90 -3.78 5.59 31.49
N LEU A 91 -4.45 6.27 30.56
CA LEU A 91 -3.81 6.92 29.42
C LEU A 91 -3.08 8.20 29.84
N THR A 92 -2.01 8.55 29.13
CA THR A 92 -1.25 9.78 29.39
C THR A 92 -1.82 10.93 28.56
N PHE A 93 -2.47 11.88 29.22
CA PHE A 93 -3.01 13.07 28.58
C PHE A 93 -2.03 14.25 28.66
N VAL A 94 -1.95 15.02 27.58
CA VAL A 94 -1.23 16.28 27.49
C VAL A 94 -2.20 17.43 27.72
N GLU A 95 -1.89 18.28 28.70
CA GLU A 95 -2.66 19.49 28.95
C GLU A 95 -2.39 20.55 27.89
N THR A 96 -3.45 21.13 27.33
CA THR A 96 -3.37 22.11 26.25
C THR A 96 -4.34 23.26 26.46
N LYS A 97 -4.24 24.29 25.61
CA LYS A 97 -5.18 25.43 25.62
C LYS A 97 -6.63 25.08 25.24
N ILE A 98 -6.95 23.84 24.90
CA ILE A 98 -8.35 23.42 24.67
C ILE A 98 -8.86 22.45 25.74
N GLY A 99 -7.99 22.02 26.65
CA GLY A 99 -8.20 20.92 27.59
C GLY A 99 -7.16 19.82 27.38
N ALA A 100 -7.51 18.59 27.73
CA ALA A 100 -6.57 17.47 27.76
C ALA A 100 -6.65 16.62 26.48
N ILE A 101 -5.49 16.24 25.92
CA ILE A 101 -5.38 15.47 24.69
C ILE A 101 -4.56 14.20 24.92
N TYR A 102 -5.11 13.04 24.60
CA TYR A 102 -4.37 11.80 24.46
C TYR A 102 -4.07 11.54 22.98
N LEU A 103 -2.80 11.23 22.70
CA LEU A 103 -2.30 10.97 21.37
C LEU A 103 -2.14 9.47 21.14
N HIS A 104 -3.12 8.85 20.48
CA HIS A 104 -2.99 7.47 20.03
C HIS A 104 -1.86 7.29 18.99
N GLY A 105 -1.25 6.10 18.96
CA GLY A 105 -0.22 5.73 17.98
C GLY A 105 1.17 6.30 18.26
N MET A 106 1.41 6.88 19.43
CA MET A 106 2.71 7.49 19.78
C MET A 106 3.69 6.54 20.46
N ASP A 107 3.22 5.39 20.95
CA ASP A 107 4.05 4.43 21.69
C ASP A 107 4.81 3.48 20.75
N GLN A 108 4.22 3.18 19.59
CA GLN A 108 4.80 2.32 18.57
C GLN A 108 4.27 2.72 17.18
N PRO A 109 5.08 2.55 16.11
CA PRO A 109 4.61 2.73 14.75
C PRO A 109 3.41 1.83 14.43
N ASN A 110 2.31 2.42 14.00
CA ASN A 110 1.09 1.69 13.65
C ASN A 110 0.27 2.45 12.59
N GLY A 111 0.91 2.72 11.45
CA GLY A 111 0.31 3.44 10.32
C GLY A 111 -0.14 4.87 10.65
N ALA A 112 -0.92 5.44 9.74
CA ALA A 112 -1.47 6.79 9.92
C ALA A 112 -2.67 6.79 10.89
N GLN A 113 -2.58 7.61 11.94
CA GLN A 113 -3.67 7.86 12.89
C GLN A 113 -4.20 9.29 12.69
N TYR A 114 -5.48 9.38 12.31
CA TYR A 114 -6.14 10.62 11.86
C TYR A 114 -7.39 10.97 12.67
N GLU A 115 -7.95 9.97 13.33
CA GLU A 115 -9.26 10.04 13.94
C GLU A 115 -9.22 10.50 15.38
N PHE A 116 -10.25 11.23 15.79
CA PHE A 116 -10.37 11.70 17.17
C PHE A 116 -11.81 11.71 17.67
N ASP A 117 -11.93 11.54 18.98
CA ASP A 117 -13.17 11.69 19.74
C ASP A 117 -13.05 12.91 20.67
N ILE A 118 -14.12 13.70 20.73
CA ILE A 118 -14.21 14.88 21.59
C ILE A 118 -15.25 14.65 22.69
N TYR A 119 -14.82 14.90 23.91
CA TYR A 119 -15.62 14.84 25.13
C TYR A 119 -15.75 16.22 25.77
N LEU A 120 -16.93 16.54 26.28
CA LEU A 120 -17.17 17.73 27.10
C LEU A 120 -17.89 17.30 28.39
N GLN A 121 -17.26 17.55 29.55
CA GLN A 121 -17.76 17.06 30.84
C GLN A 121 -18.01 15.54 30.85
N GLY A 122 -17.21 14.80 30.08
CA GLY A 122 -17.28 13.35 29.92
C GLY A 122 -18.33 12.83 28.95
N LEU A 123 -19.20 13.67 28.40
CA LEU A 123 -20.13 13.29 27.34
C LEU A 123 -19.43 13.33 25.97
N PRO A 124 -19.62 12.32 25.11
CA PRO A 124 -19.13 12.38 23.73
C PRO A 124 -19.96 13.39 22.93
N ILE A 125 -19.32 14.44 22.41
CA ILE A 125 -19.98 15.52 21.66
C ILE A 125 -19.64 15.47 20.17
N TYR A 126 -18.47 14.93 19.81
CA TYR A 126 -18.06 14.82 18.41
C TYR A 126 -17.16 13.60 18.20
N SER A 127 -17.27 12.99 17.03
CA SER A 127 -16.37 11.95 16.55
C SER A 127 -16.14 12.17 15.06
N SER A 128 -14.89 12.13 14.61
CA SER A 128 -14.57 12.16 13.18
C SER A 128 -15.10 10.89 12.47
N HIS A 129 -15.34 10.99 11.16
CA HIS A 129 -16.01 9.92 10.41
C HIS A 129 -15.03 8.81 10.04
N SER A 130 -15.00 7.72 10.82
CA SER A 130 -14.31 6.47 10.43
C SER A 130 -14.76 5.27 11.27
N TYR A 131 -14.56 4.07 10.71
CA TYR A 131 -14.84 2.78 11.35
C TYR A 131 -13.67 2.25 12.22
N THR A 132 -12.63 3.06 12.44
CA THR A 132 -11.47 2.62 13.25
C THR A 132 -11.75 2.77 14.76
N SER A 133 -11.32 1.78 15.53
CA SER A 133 -11.40 1.78 17.00
C SER A 133 -10.30 2.61 17.69
N HIS A 134 -9.27 3.00 16.94
CA HIS A 134 -8.05 3.63 17.44
C HIS A 134 -8.06 5.13 17.12
N ARG A 135 -8.20 5.97 18.17
CA ARG A 135 -8.53 7.39 18.01
C ARG A 135 -7.84 8.22 19.07
N HIS A 136 -7.43 9.44 18.71
CA HIS A 136 -7.02 10.44 19.69
C HIS A 136 -8.24 10.82 20.56
N ILE A 137 -7.99 11.13 21.83
CA ILE A 137 -9.08 11.46 22.78
C ILE A 137 -8.86 12.89 23.25
N ILE A 138 -9.90 13.71 23.16
CA ILE A 138 -9.82 15.14 23.46
C ILE A 138 -10.91 15.48 24.47
N HIS A 139 -10.52 15.85 25.68
CA HIS A 139 -11.43 16.41 26.68
C HIS A 139 -11.36 17.93 26.64
N LEU A 140 -12.47 18.57 26.28
CA LEU A 140 -12.57 20.02 26.23
C LEU A 140 -12.73 20.63 27.62
N ASP A 141 -12.07 21.77 27.83
CA ASP A 141 -12.23 22.60 29.01
C ASP A 141 -13.64 23.22 29.05
N SER A 142 -14.47 22.75 29.99
CA SER A 142 -15.87 23.16 30.12
C SER A 142 -16.06 24.62 30.57
N SER A 143 -15.02 25.31 31.01
CA SER A 143 -15.07 26.76 31.27
C SER A 143 -14.99 27.59 29.98
N ARG A 144 -14.62 26.98 28.85
CA ARG A 144 -14.31 27.66 27.58
C ARG A 144 -15.16 27.18 26.42
N PHE A 145 -15.61 25.94 26.47
CA PHE A 145 -16.40 25.31 25.42
C PHE A 145 -17.77 24.91 25.97
N HIS A 146 -18.79 25.09 25.15
CA HIS A 146 -20.17 24.83 25.53
C HIS A 146 -20.85 23.96 24.48
N ALA A 147 -21.73 23.07 24.93
CA ALA A 147 -22.61 22.31 24.05
C ALA A 147 -23.95 23.02 23.88
N ARG A 148 -24.59 22.82 22.72
CA ARG A 148 -25.91 23.35 22.39
C ARG A 148 -26.94 22.80 23.39
N LEU A 149 -27.63 23.69 24.08
CA LEU A 149 -28.73 23.31 24.96
C LEU A 149 -30.05 23.20 24.16
N PRO A 150 -30.99 22.32 24.57
CA PRO A 150 -30.95 21.51 25.78
C PRO A 150 -30.25 20.15 25.62
N ASP A 151 -30.11 19.64 24.39
CA ASP A 151 -29.74 18.24 24.11
C ASP A 151 -28.27 17.91 24.40
N ARG A 152 -27.39 18.93 24.38
CA ARG A 152 -25.94 18.80 24.50
C ARG A 152 -25.35 17.77 23.52
N ASP A 153 -25.96 17.67 22.35
CA ASP A 153 -25.60 16.73 21.30
C ASP A 153 -24.48 17.26 20.40
N LYS A 154 -24.27 18.58 20.38
CA LYS A 154 -23.30 19.27 19.53
C LYS A 154 -22.63 20.44 20.25
N LEU A 155 -21.48 20.86 19.75
CA LEU A 155 -20.79 22.07 20.22
C LEU A 155 -21.48 23.34 19.73
N VAL A 156 -21.44 24.41 20.53
CA VAL A 156 -21.72 25.77 20.05
C VAL A 156 -20.59 26.17 19.09
N ASP A 157 -20.94 26.73 17.93
CA ASP A 157 -20.00 27.08 16.86
C ASP A 157 -19.09 25.89 16.47
N GLU A 158 -19.68 24.70 16.34
CA GLU A 158 -18.98 23.42 16.14
C GLU A 158 -17.87 23.51 15.10
N ALA A 159 -18.13 24.07 13.92
CA ALA A 159 -17.14 24.16 12.85
C ALA A 159 -15.86 24.91 13.28
N ASP A 160 -15.99 26.03 14.00
CA ASP A 160 -14.86 26.82 14.48
C ASP A 160 -14.12 26.13 15.62
N VAL A 161 -14.87 25.48 16.52
CA VAL A 161 -14.27 24.67 17.60
C VAL A 161 -13.49 23.51 17.00
N ILE A 162 -14.06 22.75 16.06
CA ILE A 162 -13.38 21.64 15.39
C ILE A 162 -12.14 22.13 14.63
N LYS A 163 -12.22 23.25 13.92
CA LYS A 163 -11.05 23.86 13.25
C LYS A 163 -9.94 24.18 14.26
N ARG A 164 -10.29 24.77 15.40
CA ARG A 164 -9.33 25.06 16.48
C ARG A 164 -8.76 23.79 17.08
N VAL A 165 -9.59 22.77 17.32
CA VAL A 165 -9.16 21.47 17.87
C VAL A 165 -8.15 20.81 16.95
N LYS A 166 -8.43 20.73 15.63
CA LYS A 166 -7.50 20.18 14.63
C LYS A 166 -6.15 20.90 14.66
N ALA A 167 -6.15 22.23 14.74
CA ALA A 167 -4.92 23.02 14.81
C ALA A 167 -4.10 22.73 16.08
N VAL A 168 -4.76 22.60 17.24
CA VAL A 168 -4.06 22.23 18.49
C VAL A 168 -3.57 20.79 18.45
N LEU A 169 -4.37 19.86 17.94
CA LEU A 169 -3.98 18.46 17.79
C LEU A 169 -2.73 18.33 16.91
N ALA A 170 -2.73 18.96 15.73
CA ALA A 170 -1.56 18.99 14.84
C ALA A 170 -0.31 19.57 15.53
N GLN A 171 -0.46 20.68 16.25
CA GLN A 171 0.64 21.27 17.02
C GLN A 171 1.16 20.33 18.11
N THR A 172 0.28 19.68 18.87
CA THR A 172 0.67 18.74 19.94
C THR A 172 1.38 17.52 19.36
N ILE A 173 0.92 17.01 18.21
CA ILE A 173 1.56 15.91 17.46
C ILE A 173 2.95 16.31 16.99
N GLU A 174 3.10 17.49 16.38
CA GLU A 174 4.40 18.00 15.95
C GLU A 174 5.38 18.11 17.13
N GLN A 175 4.95 18.69 18.25
CA GLN A 175 5.79 18.79 19.45
C GLN A 175 6.18 17.41 20.00
N ARG A 176 5.25 16.45 19.98
CA ARG A 176 5.54 15.08 20.39
C ARG A 176 6.58 14.42 19.49
N PHE A 177 6.48 14.58 18.18
CA PHE A 177 7.47 14.04 17.25
C PHE A 177 8.84 14.72 17.38
N ILE A 178 8.90 16.02 17.66
CA ILE A 178 10.16 16.71 17.95
C ILE A 178 10.84 16.11 19.19
N GLN A 179 10.07 15.83 20.26
CA GLN A 179 10.59 15.17 21.46
C GLN A 179 11.06 13.74 21.16
N MET A 180 10.25 12.97 20.42
CA MET A 180 10.59 11.59 20.04
C MET A 180 11.86 11.53 19.19
N LYS A 181 12.03 12.45 18.24
CA LYS A 181 13.24 12.57 17.43
C LYS A 181 14.49 12.77 18.28
N ALA A 182 14.38 13.54 19.36
CA ALA A 182 15.50 13.79 20.27
C ALA A 182 15.83 12.60 21.19
N SER A 183 14.86 11.71 21.45
CA SER A 183 15.01 10.59 22.39
C SER A 183 15.21 9.22 21.73
N LEU A 184 14.67 9.01 20.53
CA LEU A 184 14.71 7.72 19.82
C LEU A 184 15.94 7.63 18.93
N SER A 185 16.37 6.40 18.64
CA SER A 185 17.31 6.15 17.54
C SER A 185 16.69 6.55 16.20
N ALA A 186 17.52 6.90 15.21
CA ALA A 186 17.08 7.24 13.87
C ALA A 186 16.17 6.16 13.26
N GLU A 187 16.55 4.89 13.37
CA GLU A 187 15.82 3.73 12.84
C GLU A 187 14.42 3.59 13.47
N ALA A 188 14.31 3.79 14.79
CA ALA A 188 13.02 3.77 15.48
C ALA A 188 12.16 4.98 15.12
N PHE A 189 12.76 6.15 14.91
CA PHE A 189 12.03 7.36 14.57
C PHE A 189 11.45 7.32 13.15
N VAL A 190 12.21 6.84 12.16
CA VAL A 190 11.73 6.72 10.78
C VAL A 190 10.59 5.70 10.64
N GLY A 191 10.44 4.76 11.59
CA GLY A 191 9.29 3.85 11.61
C GLY A 191 7.94 4.57 11.68
N PHE A 192 7.89 5.81 12.17
CA PHE A 192 6.68 6.63 12.17
C PHE A 192 6.41 7.34 10.83
N TYR A 193 7.03 6.91 9.74
CA TYR A 193 6.96 7.55 8.43
C TYR A 193 5.53 7.86 7.97
N ASP A 194 4.60 6.91 8.03
CA ASP A 194 3.22 7.13 7.60
C ASP A 194 2.52 8.22 8.41
N MET A 195 2.76 8.26 9.71
CA MET A 195 2.18 9.28 10.58
C MET A 195 2.84 10.64 10.33
N LEU A 196 4.15 10.69 10.12
CA LEU A 196 4.87 11.92 9.74
C LEU A 196 4.40 12.45 8.37
N ARG A 197 4.18 11.56 7.39
CA ARG A 197 3.66 11.90 6.07
C ARG A 197 2.26 12.48 6.17
N HIS A 198 1.38 11.81 6.91
CA HIS A 198 -0.01 12.24 7.06
C HIS A 198 -0.15 13.61 7.71
N TRP A 199 0.62 13.88 8.77
CA TRP A 199 0.58 15.15 9.50
C TRP A 199 1.43 16.26 8.86
N GLU A 200 1.94 16.06 7.64
CA GLU A 200 2.79 17.01 6.90
C GLU A 200 4.10 17.37 7.65
N LEU A 201 4.65 16.41 8.38
CA LEU A 201 5.83 16.55 9.23
C LEU A 201 7.09 15.90 8.67
N LEU A 202 7.11 15.53 7.38
CA LEU A 202 8.28 14.91 6.74
C LEU A 202 9.55 15.77 6.82
N LYS A 203 9.42 17.10 6.96
CA LYS A 203 10.53 18.02 7.25
C LYS A 203 11.37 17.60 8.46
N LEU A 204 10.79 16.85 9.42
CA LEU A 204 11.51 16.35 10.59
C LEU A 204 12.51 15.23 10.24
N LEU A 205 12.41 14.64 9.05
CA LEU A 205 13.33 13.61 8.55
C LEU A 205 14.54 14.18 7.80
N ASN A 206 14.56 15.49 7.49
CA ASN A 206 15.53 16.08 6.56
C ASN A 206 17.01 15.93 6.92
N ASP A 207 17.30 15.73 8.20
CA ASP A 207 18.61 15.59 8.83
C ASP A 207 18.80 14.20 9.47
N VAL A 208 17.82 13.29 9.35
CA VAL A 208 17.88 11.95 9.92
C VAL A 208 18.72 11.05 9.00
N PRO A 209 19.81 10.42 9.47
CA PRO A 209 20.79 9.74 8.61
C PRO A 209 20.34 8.35 8.10
N VAL A 210 19.03 8.11 8.10
CA VAL A 210 18.37 6.86 7.73
C VAL A 210 17.10 7.20 6.95
N VAL A 211 16.80 6.41 5.93
CA VAL A 211 15.59 6.55 5.11
C VAL A 211 14.60 5.43 5.46
N PRO A 212 13.31 5.75 5.66
CA PRO A 212 12.27 4.75 5.91
C PRO A 212 12.10 3.79 4.72
N PRO A 213 11.81 2.50 4.96
CA PRO A 213 11.54 1.52 3.90
C PRO A 213 10.47 1.97 2.90
N GLU A 214 9.41 2.59 3.40
CA GLU A 214 8.22 2.98 2.64
C GLU A 214 8.54 4.04 1.58
N ALA A 215 9.65 4.78 1.75
CA ALA A 215 10.10 5.81 0.82
C ALA A 215 10.99 5.28 -0.32
N LEU A 216 11.46 4.04 -0.23
CA LEU A 216 12.38 3.41 -1.19
C LEU A 216 11.73 2.20 -1.86
N ARG A 217 12.25 1.82 -3.02
CA ARG A 217 11.90 0.57 -3.70
C ARG A 217 13.16 -0.17 -4.16
N GLU A 218 13.05 -1.48 -4.28
CA GLU A 218 14.03 -2.40 -4.86
C GLU A 218 13.43 -3.09 -6.07
N ILE A 219 14.18 -3.23 -7.15
CA ILE A 219 13.75 -4.03 -8.30
C ILE A 219 14.10 -5.49 -8.03
N ILE A 220 13.08 -6.33 -7.82
CA ILE A 220 13.25 -7.76 -7.45
C ILE A 220 12.94 -8.72 -8.59
N ALA A 221 12.22 -8.27 -9.61
CA ALA A 221 11.85 -9.09 -10.75
C ALA A 221 12.09 -8.33 -12.06
N TYR A 222 11.81 -9.01 -13.17
CA TYR A 222 11.86 -8.41 -14.50
C TYR A 222 10.83 -7.27 -14.60
N PRO A 223 11.21 -6.06 -15.06
CA PRO A 223 10.27 -4.93 -15.17
C PRO A 223 9.14 -5.23 -16.16
N VAL A 224 7.91 -4.86 -15.78
CA VAL A 224 6.68 -5.06 -16.58
C VAL A 224 5.87 -3.77 -16.64
N CYS A 225 5.06 -3.58 -17.68
CA CYS A 225 4.28 -2.35 -17.86
C CYS A 225 2.97 -2.30 -17.06
N ASP A 226 2.49 -3.45 -16.56
CA ASP A 226 1.25 -3.55 -15.79
C ASP A 226 1.45 -4.50 -14.60
N THR A 227 1.71 -3.91 -13.43
CA THR A 227 1.96 -4.67 -12.18
C THR A 227 0.70 -5.25 -11.54
N GLU A 228 -0.49 -4.87 -12.00
CA GLU A 228 -1.73 -5.50 -11.54
C GLU A 228 -1.94 -6.86 -12.22
N VAL A 229 -1.45 -7.00 -13.46
CA VAL A 229 -1.58 -8.22 -14.27
C VAL A 229 -0.37 -9.15 -14.10
N PHE A 230 0.86 -8.61 -14.14
CA PHE A 230 2.09 -9.41 -14.22
C PHE A 230 2.90 -9.47 -12.93
N ASP A 231 2.23 -9.24 -11.79
CA ASP A 231 2.83 -9.04 -10.47
C ASP A 231 3.73 -7.80 -10.38
N ASN A 232 3.94 -7.35 -9.14
CA ASN A 232 4.82 -6.22 -8.87
C ASN A 232 6.29 -6.65 -8.93
N PHE A 233 7.08 -5.95 -9.75
CA PHE A 233 8.53 -6.16 -9.84
C PHE A 233 9.33 -5.31 -8.84
N GLU A 234 8.66 -4.40 -8.12
CA GLU A 234 9.23 -3.58 -7.06
C GLU A 234 8.77 -4.04 -5.68
N GLN A 235 9.66 -3.95 -4.69
CA GLN A 235 9.28 -4.11 -3.29
C GLN A 235 9.89 -3.02 -2.41
N GLN A 236 9.35 -2.86 -1.20
CA GLN A 236 10.00 -2.07 -0.16
C GLN A 236 11.17 -2.87 0.43
N PRO A 237 12.30 -2.23 0.78
CA PRO A 237 13.34 -2.89 1.57
C PRO A 237 12.77 -3.41 2.90
N ASP A 238 13.31 -4.50 3.44
CA ASP A 238 12.84 -5.04 4.73
C ASP A 238 13.04 -4.09 5.93
N LYS A 239 14.01 -3.17 5.81
CA LYS A 239 14.48 -2.32 6.91
C LYS A 239 14.85 -0.95 6.42
N ALA A 240 14.83 0.00 7.34
CA ALA A 240 15.29 1.34 7.09
C ALA A 240 16.75 1.34 6.62
N MET A 241 17.07 2.17 5.62
CA MET A 241 18.36 2.18 4.95
C MET A 241 19.21 3.34 5.44
N THR A 242 20.43 3.04 5.91
CA THR A 242 21.37 4.08 6.32
C THR A 242 21.95 4.80 5.12
N ARG A 243 22.35 6.06 5.30
CA ARG A 243 23.03 6.84 4.27
C ARG A 243 24.22 6.10 3.64
N ALA A 244 25.04 5.42 4.44
CA ALA A 244 26.19 4.67 3.94
C ALA A 244 25.79 3.51 3.03
N LYS A 245 24.73 2.76 3.37
CA LYS A 245 24.22 1.67 2.53
C LYS A 245 23.66 2.19 1.21
N ILE A 246 22.91 3.28 1.26
CA ILE A 246 22.35 3.92 0.06
C ILE A 246 23.47 4.39 -0.86
N MET A 247 24.51 5.03 -0.33
CA MET A 247 25.66 5.46 -1.14
C MET A 247 26.46 4.30 -1.72
N ALA A 248 26.59 3.19 -0.99
CA ALA A 248 27.31 2.00 -1.47
C ALA A 248 26.55 1.28 -2.59
N ARG A 249 25.22 1.22 -2.50
CA ARG A 249 24.34 0.55 -3.47
C ARG A 249 24.03 1.44 -4.68
N GLY A 250 23.82 2.74 -4.45
CA GLY A 250 23.33 3.68 -5.45
C GLY A 250 21.81 3.84 -5.36
N ILE A 251 21.34 5.03 -5.73
CA ILE A 251 19.91 5.37 -5.74
C ILE A 251 19.58 6.22 -6.95
N VAL A 252 18.48 5.86 -7.62
CA VAL A 252 18.04 6.50 -8.85
C VAL A 252 16.56 6.85 -8.79
N SER A 253 16.14 7.81 -9.61
CA SER A 253 14.74 7.98 -9.98
C SER A 253 14.58 7.69 -11.47
N ILE A 254 13.42 7.13 -11.80
CA ILE A 254 13.02 6.78 -13.16
C ILE A 254 11.57 7.24 -13.31
N ASP A 255 11.31 8.09 -14.29
CA ASP A 255 9.97 8.61 -14.61
C ASP A 255 9.40 7.96 -15.89
N ASP A 256 10.09 6.93 -16.43
CA ASP A 256 9.71 6.20 -17.64
C ASP A 256 8.40 5.42 -17.40
N ASP A 257 7.47 5.55 -18.34
CA ASP A 257 6.37 4.60 -18.53
C ASP A 257 6.91 3.44 -19.40
N ILE A 258 7.02 2.24 -18.83
CA ILE A 258 7.65 1.10 -19.53
C ILE A 258 6.99 0.80 -20.88
N LYS A 259 5.67 1.03 -21.00
CA LYS A 259 4.92 0.77 -22.24
C LYS A 259 5.21 1.82 -23.31
N GLN A 260 5.45 3.07 -22.93
CA GLN A 260 5.70 4.17 -23.88
C GLN A 260 7.19 4.40 -24.15
N ASP A 261 8.02 4.36 -23.10
CA ASP A 261 9.43 4.74 -23.12
C ASP A 261 10.37 3.52 -23.19
N GLY A 262 9.85 2.31 -22.92
CA GLY A 262 10.62 1.07 -22.85
C GLY A 262 11.21 0.79 -21.47
N ALA A 263 11.86 -0.38 -21.33
CA ALA A 263 12.34 -0.88 -20.05
C ALA A 263 13.83 -0.60 -19.77
N GLY A 264 14.52 0.09 -20.67
CA GLY A 264 15.99 0.23 -20.65
C GLY A 264 16.54 0.78 -19.34
N ARG A 265 15.95 1.85 -18.78
CA ARG A 265 16.41 2.43 -17.51
C ARG A 265 16.18 1.50 -16.32
N TYR A 266 15.05 0.78 -16.30
CA TYR A 266 14.75 -0.19 -15.25
C TYR A 266 15.70 -1.40 -15.31
N LEU A 267 15.97 -1.95 -16.50
CA LEU A 267 16.91 -3.05 -16.67
C LEU A 267 18.34 -2.64 -16.30
N PHE A 268 18.76 -1.42 -16.62
CA PHE A 268 20.04 -0.87 -16.17
C PHE A 268 20.10 -0.75 -14.64
N ALA A 269 19.08 -0.16 -14.01
CA ALA A 269 19.02 0.01 -12.57
C ALA A 269 19.03 -1.33 -11.83
N ARG A 270 18.28 -2.32 -12.33
CA ARG A 270 18.26 -3.68 -11.79
C ARG A 270 19.62 -4.37 -11.86
N ASN A 271 20.30 -4.29 -13.02
CA ASN A 271 21.62 -4.91 -13.19
C ASN A 271 22.72 -4.25 -12.34
N ARG A 272 22.56 -2.97 -11.99
CA ARG A 272 23.44 -2.26 -11.05
C ARG A 272 23.02 -2.43 -9.59
N ASP A 273 21.95 -3.17 -9.32
CA ASP A 273 21.35 -3.32 -7.99
C ASP A 273 21.02 -1.96 -7.35
N TYR A 274 20.51 -0.99 -8.10
CA TYR A 274 20.17 0.33 -7.58
C TYR A 274 18.85 0.34 -6.80
N LEU A 275 18.77 1.22 -5.80
CA LEU A 275 17.51 1.58 -5.15
C LEU A 275 16.73 2.56 -6.02
N LEU A 276 15.40 2.44 -6.02
CA LEU A 276 14.49 3.38 -6.66
C LEU A 276 13.90 4.37 -5.66
N TYR A 277 13.75 5.62 -6.10
CA TYR A 277 13.16 6.71 -5.34
C TYR A 277 12.10 7.47 -6.14
N HIS A 278 10.88 7.47 -5.61
CA HIS A 278 9.69 8.05 -6.23
C HIS A 278 9.29 9.42 -5.64
N GLY A 279 10.23 10.17 -5.06
CA GLY A 279 9.96 11.55 -4.63
C GLY A 279 9.08 11.72 -3.38
N THR A 280 9.05 10.73 -2.48
CA THR A 280 8.07 10.69 -1.36
C THR A 280 8.46 11.45 -0.09
N LEU A 281 9.69 11.99 -0.01
CA LEU A 281 10.21 12.73 1.15
C LEU A 281 10.07 14.25 0.99
N ASP A 282 10.20 15.00 2.09
CA ASP A 282 10.19 16.47 2.04
C ASP A 282 11.30 17.01 1.12
N LYS A 283 11.04 18.15 0.46
CA LYS A 283 11.96 18.79 -0.49
C LYS A 283 13.33 19.14 0.10
N GLY A 284 13.44 19.33 1.42
CA GLY A 284 14.69 19.63 2.11
C GLY A 284 15.49 18.39 2.51
N HIS A 285 15.03 17.19 2.18
CA HIS A 285 15.66 15.94 2.61
C HIS A 285 17.03 15.73 1.94
N TRP A 286 18.02 15.29 2.71
CA TRP A 286 19.40 15.10 2.23
C TRP A 286 19.51 14.10 1.06
N LEU A 287 18.57 13.16 0.93
CA LEU A 287 18.55 12.13 -0.11
C LEU A 287 18.51 12.73 -1.51
N HIS A 288 17.79 13.85 -1.72
CA HIS A 288 17.66 14.49 -3.03
C HIS A 288 19.01 14.90 -3.63
N SER A 289 20.01 15.19 -2.80
CA SER A 289 21.35 15.55 -3.28
C SER A 289 22.17 14.39 -3.86
N ILE A 290 21.74 13.15 -3.62
CA ILE A 290 22.45 11.95 -4.07
C ILE A 290 21.64 11.09 -5.05
N VAL A 291 20.35 11.40 -5.25
CA VAL A 291 19.52 10.71 -6.23
C VAL A 291 20.00 11.07 -7.63
N ARG A 292 20.31 10.05 -8.42
CA ARG A 292 20.64 10.21 -9.83
C ARG A 292 19.37 10.07 -10.65
N HIS A 293 18.98 11.14 -11.33
CA HIS A 293 17.79 11.16 -12.19
C HIS A 293 18.17 10.58 -13.56
N LEU A 294 17.79 9.32 -13.83
CA LEU A 294 18.21 8.66 -15.09
C LEU A 294 17.53 9.25 -16.32
N ASN A 295 16.40 9.94 -16.15
CA ASN A 295 15.69 10.66 -17.21
C ASN A 295 16.45 11.88 -17.74
N ASP A 296 17.36 12.46 -16.94
CA ASP A 296 18.22 13.58 -17.37
C ASP A 296 19.39 13.12 -18.25
N GLU A 297 19.58 11.81 -18.37
CA GLU A 297 20.66 11.19 -19.13
C GLU A 297 20.16 10.57 -20.42
N GLU A 298 20.98 10.71 -21.47
CA GLU A 298 20.74 10.05 -22.75
C GLU A 298 20.85 8.53 -22.57
N LEU A 299 19.73 7.83 -22.77
CA LEU A 299 19.67 6.38 -22.81
C LEU A 299 20.15 5.91 -24.19
N VAL A 300 21.26 5.16 -24.21
CA VAL A 300 21.77 4.55 -25.45
C VAL A 300 21.84 3.05 -25.28
N ILE A 301 21.23 2.31 -26.21
CA ILE A 301 21.24 0.84 -26.20
C ILE A 301 21.87 0.35 -27.51
N GLU A 302 23.00 -0.34 -27.40
CA GLU A 302 23.77 -0.83 -28.54
C GLU A 302 23.77 -2.36 -28.58
N THR A 303 23.50 -2.93 -29.75
CA THR A 303 23.57 -4.38 -29.98
C THR A 303 25.02 -4.85 -30.15
N VAL A 304 25.35 -6.00 -29.58
CA VAL A 304 26.64 -6.68 -29.73
C VAL A 304 26.45 -7.84 -30.71
N ASN A 305 27.15 -7.78 -31.84
CA ASN A 305 27.03 -8.76 -32.93
C ASN A 305 25.57 -8.98 -33.36
N GLU A 306 24.88 -7.92 -33.74
CA GLU A 306 23.53 -8.04 -34.32
C GLU A 306 23.56 -8.98 -35.53
N SER A 307 22.75 -10.04 -35.49
CA SER A 307 22.69 -11.03 -36.55
C SER A 307 21.74 -10.58 -37.65
N HIS A 308 20.53 -10.19 -37.29
CA HIS A 308 19.47 -9.75 -38.20
C HIS A 308 18.27 -9.17 -37.43
N GLN A 309 17.36 -8.56 -38.19
CA GLN A 309 16.07 -8.06 -37.72
C GLN A 309 14.94 -8.87 -38.39
N ALA A 310 13.87 -9.15 -37.66
CA ALA A 310 12.67 -9.81 -38.17
C ALA A 310 11.41 -9.19 -37.53
N GLN A 311 10.28 -9.28 -38.23
CA GLN A 311 9.01 -8.76 -37.73
C GLN A 311 8.25 -9.87 -36.99
N PHE A 312 7.87 -9.61 -35.74
CA PHE A 312 6.92 -10.44 -35.01
C PHE A 312 5.50 -9.92 -35.24
N GLN A 313 4.56 -10.85 -35.44
CA GLN A 313 3.14 -10.56 -35.60
C GLN A 313 2.34 -11.62 -34.83
N GLY A 314 1.98 -11.28 -33.59
CA GLY A 314 1.01 -12.03 -32.79
C GLY A 314 -0.44 -11.64 -33.09
N ASP A 315 -1.35 -12.20 -32.31
CA ASP A 315 -2.76 -11.81 -32.27
C ASP A 315 -2.93 -10.40 -31.68
N TRP A 316 -2.06 -9.99 -30.74
CA TRP A 316 -2.09 -8.68 -30.08
C TRP A 316 -0.85 -7.82 -30.36
N CYS A 317 0.35 -8.41 -30.27
CA CYS A 317 1.60 -7.67 -30.31
C CYS A 317 2.27 -7.75 -31.68
N TRP A 318 2.48 -6.59 -32.32
CA TRP A 318 3.16 -6.47 -33.61
C TRP A 318 4.38 -5.57 -33.46
N VAL A 319 5.58 -6.13 -33.57
CA VAL A 319 6.81 -5.41 -33.22
C VAL A 319 8.01 -5.91 -34.00
N SER A 320 8.95 -5.00 -34.25
CA SER A 320 10.21 -5.38 -34.87
C SER A 320 11.17 -5.97 -33.85
N VAL A 321 11.88 -7.04 -34.20
CA VAL A 321 12.75 -7.77 -33.29
C VAL A 321 14.16 -7.85 -33.85
N ARG A 322 15.14 -7.33 -33.10
CA ARG A 322 16.57 -7.41 -33.42
C ARG A 322 17.22 -8.53 -32.61
N PHE A 323 17.89 -9.44 -33.31
CA PHE A 323 18.61 -10.55 -32.70
C PHE A 323 20.10 -10.22 -32.61
N CYS A 324 20.71 -10.50 -31.45
CA CYS A 324 22.11 -10.19 -31.18
C CYS A 324 22.71 -11.19 -30.18
N ASP A 325 24.03 -11.16 -29.98
CA ASP A 325 24.67 -11.97 -28.94
C ASP A 325 24.35 -11.41 -27.54
N ALA A 326 24.37 -10.07 -27.40
CA ALA A 326 24.06 -9.31 -26.20
C ALA A 326 23.72 -7.86 -26.57
N TYR A 327 23.26 -7.05 -25.63
CA TYR A 327 23.14 -5.60 -25.81
C TYR A 327 23.71 -4.86 -24.61
N ARG A 328 24.12 -3.60 -24.85
CA ARG A 328 24.71 -2.73 -23.84
C ARG A 328 23.82 -1.53 -23.60
N ILE A 329 23.40 -1.34 -22.36
CA ILE A 329 22.71 -0.13 -21.94
C ILE A 329 23.75 0.82 -21.37
N ARG A 330 23.82 2.03 -21.95
CA ARG A 330 24.69 3.12 -21.51
C ARG A 330 23.83 4.27 -20.99
N LEU A 331 24.10 4.67 -19.74
CA LEU A 331 23.57 5.88 -19.11
C LEU A 331 24.76 6.65 -18.52
N GLY A 332 25.04 7.82 -19.11
CA GLY A 332 26.21 8.61 -18.76
C GLY A 332 27.52 7.87 -19.06
N GLN A 333 28.34 7.66 -18.03
CA GLN A 333 29.61 6.92 -18.13
C GLN A 333 29.45 5.42 -17.82
N ASP A 334 28.29 5.02 -17.33
CA ASP A 334 28.03 3.66 -16.89
C ASP A 334 27.50 2.81 -18.03
N ILE A 335 28.01 1.58 -18.12
CA ILE A 335 27.57 0.58 -19.08
C ILE A 335 27.18 -0.69 -18.32
N VAL A 336 26.12 -1.35 -18.77
CA VAL A 336 25.70 -2.69 -18.40
C VAL A 336 25.55 -3.51 -19.67
N GLU A 337 26.07 -4.73 -19.70
CA GLU A 337 25.86 -5.69 -20.80
C GLU A 337 24.88 -6.77 -20.34
N ILE A 338 23.85 -7.03 -21.14
CA ILE A 338 22.80 -8.02 -20.87
C ILE A 338 22.78 -9.02 -22.03
N SER A 339 22.82 -10.31 -21.71
CA SER A 339 22.97 -11.39 -22.70
C SER A 339 21.86 -12.44 -22.68
N ASP A 340 20.92 -12.33 -21.73
CA ASP A 340 19.98 -13.38 -21.37
C ASP A 340 18.55 -12.89 -21.10
N GLU A 341 18.30 -11.58 -21.14
CA GLU A 341 16.97 -10.99 -20.98
C GLU A 341 16.69 -10.01 -22.11
N ALA A 342 15.62 -10.22 -22.89
CA ALA A 342 15.23 -9.26 -23.91
C ALA A 342 14.82 -7.90 -23.31
N CYS A 343 14.86 -6.85 -24.13
CA CYS A 343 14.48 -5.49 -23.75
C CYS A 343 13.52 -4.92 -24.77
N TYR A 344 12.38 -4.41 -24.30
CA TYR A 344 11.50 -3.56 -25.09
C TYR A 344 12.01 -2.12 -25.10
N GLN A 345 12.06 -1.51 -26.29
CA GLN A 345 12.33 -0.10 -26.48
C GLN A 345 11.09 0.57 -27.05
N GLY A 346 10.44 1.41 -26.24
CA GLY A 346 9.38 2.27 -26.68
C GLY A 346 9.96 3.55 -27.28
N GLN A 347 9.59 3.89 -28.51
CA GLN A 347 9.81 5.22 -29.06
C GLN A 347 8.54 5.69 -29.78
N GLU A 348 8.31 7.01 -29.78
CA GLU A 348 7.11 7.65 -30.33
C GLU A 348 6.79 7.27 -31.80
N ASN A 349 7.77 6.77 -32.57
CA ASN A 349 7.61 6.47 -34.00
C ASN A 349 8.10 5.08 -34.45
N ALA A 350 8.75 4.31 -33.58
CA ALA A 350 9.21 2.96 -33.88
C ALA A 350 9.56 2.25 -32.58
N ASP A 351 8.83 1.19 -32.26
CA ASP A 351 9.17 0.31 -31.15
C ASP A 351 9.86 -0.95 -31.65
N ASP A 352 10.79 -1.44 -30.83
CA ASP A 352 11.50 -2.66 -31.14
C ASP A 352 11.85 -3.45 -29.88
N ILE A 353 12.01 -4.76 -30.08
CA ILE A 353 12.50 -5.67 -29.06
C ILE A 353 13.91 -6.09 -29.44
N ILE A 354 14.85 -5.92 -28.53
CA ILE A 354 16.17 -6.53 -28.65
C ILE A 354 16.15 -7.87 -27.91
N VAL A 355 16.39 -8.96 -28.65
CA VAL A 355 16.49 -10.32 -28.10
C VAL A 355 17.96 -10.76 -28.14
N PRO A 356 18.64 -10.86 -26.98
CA PRO A 356 19.96 -11.45 -26.93
C PRO A 356 19.87 -12.98 -27.06
N LYS A 357 20.95 -13.61 -27.49
CA LYS A 357 21.00 -15.05 -27.78
C LYS A 357 20.62 -15.94 -26.59
N GLY A 358 20.83 -15.46 -25.36
CA GLY A 358 20.50 -16.20 -24.14
C GLY A 358 19.02 -16.18 -23.78
N ASP A 359 18.23 -15.24 -24.31
CA ASP A 359 16.79 -15.19 -24.02
C ASP A 359 16.00 -16.14 -24.93
N CYS A 360 15.12 -16.91 -24.32
CA CYS A 360 14.19 -17.80 -24.99
C CYS A 360 12.77 -17.71 -24.40
N SER A 361 12.49 -16.65 -23.64
CA SER A 361 11.20 -16.39 -23.02
C SER A 361 10.34 -15.44 -23.87
N ALA A 362 9.10 -15.22 -23.43
CA ALA A 362 8.23 -14.16 -23.93
C ALA A 362 8.01 -13.04 -22.90
N GLN A 363 8.84 -12.96 -21.84
CA GLN A 363 8.66 -11.98 -20.76
C GLN A 363 8.67 -10.54 -21.26
N VAL A 364 9.43 -10.25 -22.33
CA VAL A 364 9.48 -8.92 -22.94
C VAL A 364 8.13 -8.43 -23.48
N LEU A 365 7.19 -9.33 -23.80
CA LEU A 365 5.82 -8.92 -24.15
C LEU A 365 5.11 -8.22 -22.99
N GLN A 366 5.47 -8.54 -21.74
CA GLN A 366 4.95 -7.89 -20.53
C GLN A 366 5.51 -6.48 -20.32
N GLN A 367 6.58 -6.09 -21.03
CA GLN A 367 7.05 -4.70 -21.09
C GLN A 367 6.30 -3.91 -22.17
N MET A 368 5.94 -4.57 -23.26
CA MET A 368 5.32 -3.94 -24.42
C MET A 368 3.79 -3.74 -24.25
N ALA A 369 3.09 -4.69 -23.64
CA ALA A 369 1.63 -4.69 -23.62
C ALA A 369 1.04 -5.19 -22.30
N SER A 370 -0.01 -4.51 -21.85
CA SER A 370 -0.82 -4.91 -20.68
C SER A 370 -1.86 -6.00 -20.99
N PHE A 371 -2.12 -6.27 -22.29
CA PHE A 371 -3.16 -7.20 -22.75
C PHE A 371 -4.56 -6.92 -22.18
N ARG A 372 -4.84 -5.67 -21.81
CA ARG A 372 -6.17 -5.24 -21.37
C ARG A 372 -7.00 -4.76 -22.55
N SER A 373 -8.25 -5.20 -22.58
CA SER A 373 -9.25 -4.77 -23.57
C SER A 373 -9.72 -3.33 -23.32
N GLU A 374 -10.59 -2.82 -24.20
CA GLU A 374 -11.27 -1.53 -24.04
C GLU A 374 -12.14 -1.45 -22.76
N TYR A 375 -12.46 -2.59 -22.15
CA TYR A 375 -13.22 -2.69 -20.89
C TYR A 375 -12.32 -2.93 -19.67
N ASP A 376 -10.99 -2.76 -19.82
CA ASP A 376 -9.99 -2.96 -18.77
C ASP A 376 -9.86 -4.42 -18.29
N GLU A 377 -10.37 -5.37 -19.09
CA GLU A 377 -10.30 -6.81 -18.80
C GLU A 377 -9.05 -7.42 -19.42
N PHE A 378 -8.26 -8.12 -18.60
CA PHE A 378 -7.08 -8.87 -19.06
C PHE A 378 -7.47 -10.05 -19.97
N GLN A 379 -6.89 -10.09 -21.16
CA GLN A 379 -7.14 -11.11 -22.18
C GLN A 379 -6.13 -12.24 -22.07
N GLU A 380 -6.27 -13.08 -21.04
CA GLU A 380 -5.33 -14.17 -20.71
C GLU A 380 -5.06 -15.10 -21.90
N SER A 381 -6.10 -15.57 -22.60
CA SER A 381 -5.94 -16.47 -23.75
C SER A 381 -5.14 -15.86 -24.90
N THR A 382 -5.26 -14.54 -25.10
CA THR A 382 -4.50 -13.83 -26.12
C THR A 382 -3.05 -13.64 -25.68
N PHE A 383 -2.81 -13.33 -24.41
CA PHE A 383 -1.47 -13.25 -23.85
C PHE A 383 -0.72 -14.59 -23.95
N GLU A 384 -1.39 -15.71 -23.65
CA GLU A 384 -0.82 -17.06 -23.80
C GLU A 384 -0.51 -17.38 -25.26
N SER A 385 -1.45 -17.10 -26.18
CA SER A 385 -1.25 -17.30 -27.63
C SER A 385 -0.05 -16.52 -28.17
N ASP A 386 0.05 -15.23 -27.84
CA ASP A 386 1.17 -14.38 -28.26
C ASP A 386 2.49 -14.82 -27.63
N SER A 387 2.46 -15.24 -26.37
CA SER A 387 3.66 -15.74 -25.67
C SER A 387 4.21 -17.00 -26.34
N ASP A 388 3.35 -17.97 -26.62
CA ASP A 388 3.71 -19.20 -27.33
C ASP A 388 4.24 -18.88 -28.74
N ALA A 389 3.55 -18.02 -29.48
CA ALA A 389 3.97 -17.59 -30.81
C ALA A 389 5.33 -16.86 -30.79
N PHE A 390 5.58 -16.02 -29.79
CA PHE A 390 6.83 -15.28 -29.64
C PHE A 390 8.00 -16.21 -29.31
N ILE A 391 7.81 -17.19 -28.43
CA ILE A 391 8.83 -18.22 -28.14
C ILE A 391 9.18 -18.99 -29.41
N ALA A 392 8.17 -19.43 -30.18
CA ALA A 392 8.40 -20.12 -31.45
C ALA A 392 9.12 -19.23 -32.48
N PHE A 393 8.79 -17.94 -32.53
CA PHE A 393 9.43 -16.94 -33.37
C PHE A 393 10.91 -16.74 -32.98
N VAL A 394 11.22 -16.57 -31.70
CA VAL A 394 12.61 -16.44 -31.21
C VAL A 394 13.41 -17.69 -31.55
N VAL A 395 12.87 -18.89 -31.31
CA VAL A 395 13.55 -20.15 -31.65
C VAL A 395 13.78 -20.27 -33.15
N ALA A 396 12.79 -19.95 -33.99
CA ALA A 396 12.93 -20.02 -35.44
C ALA A 396 14.05 -19.11 -35.99
N ASN A 397 14.30 -17.98 -35.33
CA ASN A 397 15.31 -17.01 -35.72
C ASN A 397 16.69 -17.27 -35.11
N THR A 398 16.79 -18.06 -34.05
CA THR A 398 18.06 -18.26 -33.31
C THR A 398 18.59 -19.69 -33.33
N ALA A 399 17.79 -20.68 -33.75
CA ALA A 399 18.22 -22.07 -33.76
C ALA A 399 19.29 -22.34 -34.83
N SER A 400 20.33 -23.08 -34.45
CA SER A 400 21.43 -23.47 -35.35
C SER A 400 20.99 -24.50 -36.40
N ASP A 401 20.06 -25.36 -36.02
CA ASP A 401 19.50 -26.42 -36.87
C ASP A 401 18.11 -26.85 -36.36
N PRO A 402 17.37 -27.67 -37.13
CA PRO A 402 16.01 -28.08 -36.77
C PRO A 402 15.93 -28.95 -35.51
N ALA A 403 16.97 -29.72 -35.18
CA ALA A 403 16.96 -30.55 -33.98
C ALA A 403 17.14 -29.67 -32.73
N ASN A 404 18.01 -28.67 -32.80
CA ASN A 404 18.16 -27.63 -31.78
C ASN A 404 16.84 -26.85 -31.58
N ALA A 405 16.17 -26.45 -32.66
CA ALA A 405 14.86 -25.78 -32.57
C ALA A 405 13.82 -26.66 -31.87
N MET A 406 13.70 -27.93 -32.25
CA MET A 406 12.76 -28.87 -31.63
C MET A 406 13.09 -29.12 -30.16
N GLN A 407 14.37 -29.23 -29.79
CA GLN A 407 14.78 -29.40 -28.40
C GLN A 407 14.38 -28.21 -27.52
N ARG A 408 14.49 -26.98 -28.05
CA ARG A 408 14.14 -25.75 -27.33
C ARG A 408 12.63 -25.53 -27.19
N LEU A 409 11.83 -26.10 -28.09
CA LEU A 409 10.36 -25.99 -28.07
C LEU A 409 9.68 -27.12 -27.31
N LEU A 410 10.41 -28.12 -26.81
CA LEU A 410 9.81 -29.17 -25.99
C LEU A 410 9.77 -28.75 -24.50
N PRO A 411 8.72 -29.13 -23.74
CA PRO A 411 7.62 -30.03 -24.14
C PRO A 411 6.46 -29.34 -24.87
N ASN A 412 6.40 -28.00 -24.84
CA ASN A 412 5.26 -27.22 -25.32
C ASN A 412 5.54 -26.69 -26.73
N PHE A 413 5.08 -27.44 -27.74
CA PHE A 413 5.27 -27.08 -29.13
C PHE A 413 4.01 -26.44 -29.72
N CYS A 414 4.11 -25.15 -30.03
CA CYS A 414 3.26 -24.45 -30.98
C CYS A 414 4.03 -24.34 -32.31
N GLY A 415 3.35 -24.45 -33.46
CA GLY A 415 3.98 -24.65 -34.78
C GLY A 415 5.17 -23.73 -35.09
N CYS A 416 6.32 -24.32 -35.46
CA CYS A 416 7.51 -23.58 -35.89
C CYS A 416 7.83 -23.87 -37.37
N PRO A 417 7.86 -22.87 -38.27
CA PRO A 417 8.17 -23.07 -39.69
C PRO A 417 9.48 -23.79 -39.96
N ALA A 418 10.48 -23.63 -39.08
CA ALA A 418 11.76 -24.33 -39.18
C ALA A 418 11.63 -25.86 -39.02
N LEU A 419 10.51 -26.36 -38.50
CA LEU A 419 10.25 -27.77 -38.21
C LEU A 419 9.25 -28.44 -39.18
N TYR A 420 8.56 -27.68 -40.03
CA TYR A 420 7.52 -28.22 -40.91
C TYR A 420 8.06 -29.29 -41.86
N GLY A 421 7.37 -30.44 -41.88
CA GLY A 421 7.72 -31.59 -42.72
C GLY A 421 8.97 -32.37 -42.27
N LYS A 422 9.53 -32.08 -41.09
CA LYS A 422 10.72 -32.77 -40.54
C LYS A 422 10.30 -33.82 -39.51
N ALA A 423 11.09 -34.88 -39.41
CA ALA A 423 10.93 -35.92 -38.39
C ALA A 423 12.08 -35.84 -37.40
N PHE A 424 11.81 -36.17 -36.13
CA PHE A 424 12.80 -36.13 -35.06
C PHE A 424 12.70 -37.39 -34.20
N VAL A 425 13.83 -37.79 -33.62
CA VAL A 425 13.90 -38.77 -32.52
C VAL A 425 14.14 -37.98 -31.24
N VAL A 426 13.23 -38.14 -30.27
CA VAL A 426 13.35 -37.53 -28.93
C VAL A 426 13.71 -38.64 -27.94
N GLU A 427 14.82 -38.48 -27.24
CA GLU A 427 15.17 -39.33 -26.11
C GLU A 427 14.62 -38.71 -24.83
N LEU A 428 13.97 -39.51 -23.99
CA LEU A 428 13.48 -39.06 -22.68
C LEU A 428 14.45 -39.53 -21.58
N ASP A 429 14.62 -38.71 -20.56
CA ASP A 429 15.36 -39.08 -19.35
C ASP A 429 14.55 -40.04 -18.45
N GLN A 430 15.16 -40.46 -17.33
CA GLN A 430 14.53 -41.38 -16.37
C GLN A 430 13.28 -40.79 -15.69
N GLN A 431 13.05 -39.48 -15.82
CA GLN A 431 11.93 -38.73 -15.29
C GLN A 431 10.87 -38.44 -16.37
N GLY A 432 11.07 -38.90 -17.60
CA GLY A 432 10.13 -38.72 -18.72
C GLY A 432 10.25 -37.36 -19.42
N LYS A 433 11.30 -36.58 -19.16
CA LYS A 433 11.54 -35.29 -19.82
C LYS A 433 12.43 -35.44 -21.05
N PRO A 434 12.28 -34.60 -22.09
CA PRO A 434 13.16 -34.57 -23.25
C PRO A 434 14.63 -34.34 -22.85
N ALA A 435 15.48 -35.34 -23.10
CA ALA A 435 16.92 -35.31 -22.83
C ALA A 435 17.74 -34.88 -24.06
N SER A 436 17.37 -35.38 -25.24
CA SER A 436 18.04 -35.06 -26.50
C SER A 436 17.05 -35.11 -27.67
N VAL A 437 17.33 -34.35 -28.73
CA VAL A 437 16.57 -34.38 -29.99
C VAL A 437 17.52 -34.51 -31.17
N MET A 438 17.24 -35.42 -32.09
CA MET A 438 18.01 -35.64 -33.31
C MET A 438 17.09 -35.64 -34.54
N ALA A 439 17.54 -35.10 -35.66
CA ALA A 439 16.79 -35.15 -36.92
C ALA A 439 16.74 -36.57 -37.51
N TYR A 440 15.58 -36.94 -38.07
CA TYR A 440 15.33 -38.24 -38.71
C TYR A 440 15.06 -38.09 -40.22
N PRO A 441 15.65 -38.95 -41.08
CA PRO A 441 16.68 -39.95 -40.76
C PRO A 441 18.01 -39.26 -40.45
N ALA A 442 18.76 -39.79 -39.48
CA ALA A 442 20.10 -39.30 -39.20
C ALA A 442 20.94 -39.38 -40.49
N LYS A 443 21.60 -38.28 -40.90
CA LYS A 443 22.47 -38.29 -42.09
C LYS A 443 23.47 -39.43 -41.93
N SER A 444 23.31 -40.48 -42.74
CA SER A 444 24.29 -41.55 -42.84
C SER A 444 25.56 -40.94 -43.40
N SER A 445 26.64 -40.98 -42.63
CA SER A 445 27.98 -40.73 -43.14
C SER A 445 28.26 -41.80 -44.20
N GLN A 446 28.03 -41.50 -45.48
CA GLN A 446 28.48 -42.35 -46.57
C GLN A 446 30.02 -42.37 -46.52
N LYS A 447 30.55 -43.47 -45.99
CA LYS A 447 31.95 -43.84 -46.13
C LYS A 447 32.18 -44.08 -47.62
N GLN A 448 32.84 -43.13 -48.28
CA GLN A 448 33.44 -43.32 -49.59
C GLN A 448 34.45 -44.47 -49.46
N ILE A 449 34.07 -45.67 -49.92
CA ILE A 449 35.03 -46.73 -50.22
C ILE A 449 35.38 -46.52 -51.69
N SER A 450 36.52 -45.89 -51.92
CA SER A 450 37.15 -45.77 -53.21
C SER A 450 37.53 -47.16 -53.72
N GLU A 451 37.08 -47.49 -54.93
CA GLU A 451 37.66 -48.58 -55.73
C GLU A 451 39.15 -48.30 -55.97
N THR A 452 39.99 -49.30 -55.73
CA THR A 452 41.28 -49.43 -56.43
C THR A 452 41.31 -50.83 -57.02
N SER A 453 41.24 -50.87 -58.34
CA SER A 453 41.56 -52.01 -59.19
C SER A 453 43.08 -52.23 -59.22
N MET A 454 43.54 -53.49 -59.16
CA MET A 454 44.62 -54.02 -60.01
C MET A 454 44.82 -55.54 -59.82
N ASP A 455 45.01 -56.19 -60.98
CA ASP A 455 45.69 -57.45 -61.29
C ASP A 455 44.99 -58.80 -61.04
N CYS A 456 44.31 -59.31 -62.07
CA CYS A 456 44.86 -60.30 -63.02
C CYS A 456 43.89 -60.55 -64.18
#